data_AF-A0A536XTZ5-F1
#
_entry.id   AF-A0A536XTZ5-F1
#
_cell.length_a   1.000
_cell.length_b   1.000
_cell.length_c   1.000
_cell.angle_alpha   90.00
_cell.angle_beta   90.00
_cell.angle_gamma   90.00
#
_symmetry.space_group_name_H-M   'P 1'
#
loop_
_entity.id
_entity.type
_entity.pdbx_description
1 polymer ?
#
loop_
_entity_poly.entity_id
_entity_poly.type
_entity_poly.pdbx_seq_one_letter_code
_entity_poly.pdbx_strand_id
1 'polypeptide(L)'
;MVAPAALSATDFVWLIGSLCQINRVPFEPSLLLQRFPAPHSDRRCVEALQALGFRTRRSTLAKAALPCIAFVKGDTLRPAIVVKSDGTHLLYFEAGSQTPLTCPLTALGRFETDAMLVRHEAAEKLAADGDPGLAKFGFRWFWNEFLKHKRIWRDVLLASLFIQLIGLTTPLFTQVIIDKVVVHQTQSTLIAIAVGLAMFMLFNAAMSWLRQYLVLHTGNRVDAVLGSEVFRHLLRLHLPYFEHRPTGTLIARVHAVENIREFMAGAAVSLILDFPFLLIFVAVMFAYSWQLTLIALGMLGLVAALSIAVVPVLRARINKQFLLGARNQAFLTEYVAGMETVKSLQMEPRLEDRY
;
A
#
# COMPACT_ATOMS: atom_id res chain seq x y z
N MET A 1 43.73 16.73 29.83
CA MET A 1 43.14 17.64 28.82
C MET A 1 43.60 17.16 27.45
N VAL A 2 42.75 16.42 26.73
CA VAL A 2 43.05 15.94 25.38
C VAL A 2 42.45 16.94 24.40
N ALA A 3 43.26 17.43 23.44
CA ALA A 3 42.83 18.41 22.46
C ALA A 3 41.60 17.90 21.66
N PRO A 4 40.60 18.74 21.36
CA PRO A 4 39.46 18.32 20.57
C PRO A 4 39.93 18.02 19.15
N ALA A 5 39.85 16.75 18.75
CA ALA A 5 40.21 16.33 17.39
C ALA A 5 39.33 17.07 16.37
N ALA A 6 39.98 17.72 15.41
CA ALA A 6 39.32 18.54 14.39
C ALA A 6 38.76 17.65 13.27
N LEU A 7 37.51 17.88 12.90
CA LEU A 7 36.90 17.27 11.72
C LEU A 7 37.46 17.92 10.44
N SER A 8 37.54 17.15 9.36
CA SER A 8 37.84 17.72 8.05
C SER A 8 36.65 18.58 7.56
N ALA A 9 36.92 19.61 6.75
CA ALA A 9 35.88 20.48 6.20
C ALA A 9 34.85 19.68 5.37
N THR A 10 35.31 18.66 4.65
CA THR A 10 34.48 17.76 3.84
C THR A 10 33.53 16.93 4.71
N ASP A 11 34.02 16.39 5.82
CA ASP A 11 33.22 15.57 6.74
C ASP A 11 32.19 16.41 7.51
N PHE A 12 32.53 17.66 7.83
CA PHE A 12 31.64 18.63 8.46
C PHE A 12 30.45 18.98 7.55
N VAL A 13 30.74 19.29 6.27
CA VAL A 13 29.72 19.58 5.26
C VAL A 13 28.84 18.35 5.00
N TRP A 14 29.45 17.17 4.91
CA TRP A 14 28.71 15.92 4.68
C TRP A 14 27.73 15.63 5.82
N LEU A 15 28.18 15.71 7.08
CA LEU A 15 27.33 15.44 8.25
C LEU A 15 26.10 16.36 8.28
N ILE A 16 26.31 17.66 8.14
CA ILE A 16 25.21 18.63 8.22
C ILE A 16 24.31 18.52 6.99
N GLY A 17 24.90 18.36 5.80
CA GLY A 17 24.16 18.18 4.56
C GLY A 17 23.27 16.94 4.56
N SER A 18 23.79 15.79 5.01
CA SER A 18 23.00 14.56 5.12
C SER A 18 21.86 14.69 6.13
N LEU A 19 22.07 15.37 7.26
CA LEU A 19 20.99 15.62 8.24
C LEU A 19 19.93 16.58 7.71
N CYS A 20 20.34 17.63 6.99
CA CYS A 20 19.43 18.53 6.30
C CYS A 20 18.64 17.80 5.21
N GLN A 21 19.28 16.93 4.44
CA GLN A 21 18.62 16.12 3.41
C GLN A 21 17.59 15.14 4.01
N ILE A 22 17.94 14.46 5.11
CA ILE A 22 17.02 13.56 5.83
C ILE A 22 15.80 14.33 6.38
N ASN A 23 16.02 15.54 6.90
CA ASN A 23 14.96 16.36 7.53
C ASN A 23 14.33 17.39 6.58
N ARG A 24 14.64 17.34 5.28
CA ARG A 24 14.14 18.23 4.22
C ARG A 24 14.36 19.72 4.47
N VAL A 25 15.52 20.06 5.02
CA VAL A 25 15.97 21.45 5.22
C VAL A 25 16.81 21.87 4.01
N PRO A 26 16.54 23.03 3.37
CA PRO A 26 17.37 23.54 2.28
C PRO A 26 18.78 23.81 2.80
N PHE A 27 19.79 23.25 2.12
CA PHE A 27 21.18 23.27 2.55
C PHE A 27 22.09 23.61 1.39
N GLU A 28 22.96 24.61 1.59
CA GLU A 28 23.99 24.99 0.62
C GLU A 28 25.39 24.89 1.26
N PRO A 29 26.30 24.05 0.72
CA PRO A 29 27.63 23.81 1.29
C PRO A 29 28.52 25.06 1.42
N SER A 30 28.44 25.96 0.44
CA SER A 30 29.23 27.20 0.34
C SER A 30 28.90 28.18 1.47
N LEU A 31 27.60 28.39 1.72
CA LEU A 31 27.11 29.27 2.78
C LEU A 31 27.44 28.75 4.18
N LEU A 32 27.43 27.42 4.38
CA LEU A 32 27.81 26.81 5.64
C LEU A 32 29.29 27.09 5.98
N LEU A 33 30.20 26.87 5.02
CA LEU A 33 31.63 27.10 5.22
C LEU A 33 31.97 28.59 5.39
N GLN A 34 31.20 29.48 4.75
CA GLN A 34 31.33 30.92 4.92
C GLN A 34 30.86 31.39 6.31
N ARG A 35 29.80 30.76 6.85
CA ARG A 35 29.24 31.09 8.16
C ARG A 35 30.03 30.49 9.33
N PHE A 36 30.68 29.35 9.11
CA PHE A 36 31.45 28.62 10.13
C PHE A 36 32.86 28.26 9.61
N PRO A 37 33.85 29.19 9.70
CA PRO A 37 35.22 28.94 9.27
C PRO A 37 35.94 27.91 10.18
N ALA A 38 37.09 27.38 9.74
CA ALA A 38 37.92 26.43 10.49
C ALA A 38 38.47 27.05 11.82
N PRO A 39 38.81 26.26 12.86
CA PRO A 39 38.79 24.80 12.95
C PRO A 39 37.39 24.20 13.25
N HIS A 40 37.05 23.11 12.54
CA HIS A 40 35.79 22.38 12.72
C HIS A 40 35.87 21.45 13.94
N SER A 41 35.58 22.01 15.12
CA SER A 41 35.46 21.24 16.36
C SER A 41 34.02 20.77 16.58
N ASP A 42 33.86 19.72 17.38
CA ASP A 42 32.58 19.16 17.80
C ASP A 42 31.60 20.22 18.37
N ARG A 43 32.11 21.24 19.09
CA ARG A 43 31.29 22.38 19.55
C ARG A 43 30.70 23.21 18.40
N ARG A 44 31.45 23.43 17.32
CA ARG A 44 30.95 24.16 16.14
C ARG A 44 29.93 23.35 15.34
N CYS A 45 30.01 22.02 15.35
CA CYS A 45 28.96 21.16 14.79
C CYS A 45 27.63 21.37 15.50
N VAL A 46 27.66 21.43 16.83
CA VAL A 46 26.48 21.71 17.66
C VAL A 46 25.89 23.08 17.33
N GLU A 47 26.72 24.12 17.27
CA GLU A 47 26.29 25.48 16.94
C GLU A 47 25.69 25.59 15.53
N ALA A 48 26.32 24.95 14.54
CA ALA A 48 25.82 24.94 13.16
C ALA A 48 24.48 24.20 13.03
N LEU A 49 24.32 23.08 13.73
CA LEU A 49 23.04 22.36 13.77
C LEU A 49 21.96 23.16 14.49
N GLN A 50 22.28 23.84 15.60
CA GLN A 50 21.32 24.72 16.29
C GLN A 50 20.91 25.92 15.43
N ALA A 51 21.85 26.52 14.69
CA ALA A 51 21.56 27.62 13.76
C ALA A 51 20.62 27.19 12.61
N LEU A 52 20.66 25.90 12.25
CA LEU A 52 19.78 25.30 11.23
C LEU A 52 18.48 24.73 11.82
N GLY A 53 18.15 25.02 13.09
CA GLY A 53 16.88 24.61 13.71
C GLY A 53 16.85 23.17 14.24
N PHE A 54 18.03 22.55 14.43
CA PHE A 54 18.15 21.23 15.05
C PHE A 54 18.43 21.34 16.55
N ARG A 55 17.67 20.60 17.37
CA ARG A 55 17.97 20.40 18.79
C ARG A 55 18.93 19.23 18.94
N THR A 56 20.07 19.50 19.57
CA THR A 56 21.15 18.53 19.78
C THR A 56 21.23 18.10 21.24
N ARG A 57 21.21 16.80 21.54
CA ARG A 57 21.42 16.29 22.91
C ARG A 57 22.44 15.16 22.91
N ARG A 58 23.42 15.19 23.82
CA ARG A 58 24.38 14.08 23.98
C ARG A 58 23.74 12.92 24.72
N SER A 59 23.95 11.71 24.21
CA SER A 59 23.48 10.46 24.80
C SER A 59 24.41 9.32 24.41
N THR A 60 24.46 8.26 25.21
CA THR A 60 25.17 7.03 24.83
C THR A 60 24.47 6.36 23.64
N LEU A 61 25.25 5.87 22.66
CA LEU A 61 24.74 5.26 21.41
C LEU A 61 23.73 4.13 21.67
N ALA A 62 23.89 3.37 22.75
CA ALA A 62 23.01 2.27 23.14
C ALA A 62 21.60 2.69 23.63
N LYS A 63 21.41 3.95 24.04
CA LYS A 63 20.14 4.50 24.55
C LYS A 63 19.62 5.68 23.71
N ALA A 64 20.30 6.01 22.62
CA ALA A 64 19.99 7.14 21.78
C ALA A 64 18.74 6.88 20.92
N ALA A 65 17.79 7.82 20.90
CA ALA A 65 16.71 7.84 19.91
C ALA A 65 17.28 8.07 18.51
N LEU A 66 16.78 7.33 17.53
CA LEU A 66 17.22 7.41 16.14
C LEU A 66 16.43 8.50 15.39
N PRO A 67 17.04 9.21 14.40
CA PRO A 67 18.42 9.11 13.95
C PRO A 67 19.41 9.81 14.90
N CYS A 68 20.59 9.25 15.07
CA CYS A 68 21.66 9.84 15.89
C CYS A 68 23.00 9.88 15.12
N ILE A 69 23.83 10.87 15.46
CA ILE A 69 25.20 10.97 14.95
C ILE A 69 26.11 10.20 15.91
N ALA A 70 26.93 9.32 15.38
CA ALA A 70 28.03 8.66 16.08
C ALA A 70 29.36 9.05 15.39
N PHE A 71 30.47 8.99 16.13
CA PHE A 71 31.79 9.17 15.54
C PHE A 71 32.56 7.84 15.56
N VAL A 72 33.21 7.49 14.45
CA VAL A 72 34.00 6.27 14.33
C VAL A 72 35.41 6.52 14.88
N LYS A 73 35.93 5.61 15.73
CA LYS A 73 37.29 5.69 16.27
C LYS A 73 38.33 5.41 15.17
N GLY A 74 39.24 6.35 14.93
CA GLY A 74 40.35 6.24 13.99
C GLY A 74 41.35 7.40 14.15
N ASP A 75 42.39 7.43 13.32
CA ASP A 75 43.43 8.49 13.30
C ASP A 75 42.85 9.89 12.97
N THR A 76 41.67 9.92 12.35
CA THR A 76 40.83 11.11 12.10
C THR A 76 39.38 10.81 12.52
N LEU A 77 38.71 11.77 13.16
CA LEU A 77 37.33 11.62 13.60
C LEU A 77 36.38 11.61 12.38
N ARG A 78 35.80 10.47 12.05
CA ARG A 78 34.84 10.33 10.94
C ARG A 78 33.41 10.29 11.45
N PRO A 79 32.53 11.20 11.01
CA PRO A 79 31.13 11.18 11.40
C PRO A 79 30.36 10.07 10.70
N ALA A 80 29.48 9.42 11.45
CA ALA A 80 28.56 8.42 10.97
C ALA A 80 27.13 8.74 11.43
N ILE A 81 26.16 8.63 10.51
CA ILE A 81 24.74 8.83 10.83
C ILE A 81 24.08 7.47 10.97
N VAL A 82 23.57 7.18 12.16
CA VAL A 82 22.85 5.94 12.48
C VAL A 82 21.37 6.18 12.30
N VAL A 83 20.75 5.45 11.36
CA VAL A 83 19.36 5.67 10.94
C VAL A 83 18.40 4.66 11.54
N LYS A 84 18.85 3.40 11.70
CA LYS A 84 18.01 2.31 12.21
C LYS A 84 18.82 1.30 13.03
N SER A 85 18.25 0.81 14.12
CA SER A 85 18.75 -0.34 14.88
C SER A 85 17.68 -1.42 14.92
N ASP A 86 18.01 -2.65 14.52
CA ASP A 86 17.06 -3.77 14.43
C ASP A 86 17.29 -4.83 15.52
N GLY A 87 17.70 -4.38 16.72
CA GLY A 87 17.96 -5.25 17.89
C GLY A 87 19.19 -6.18 17.77
N THR A 88 19.72 -6.39 16.57
CA THR A 88 20.91 -7.22 16.27
C THR A 88 21.94 -6.49 15.41
N HIS A 89 21.48 -5.58 14.54
CA HIS A 89 22.31 -4.84 13.58
C HIS A 89 22.00 -3.33 13.60
N LEU A 90 23.02 -2.51 13.45
CA LEU A 90 22.97 -1.07 13.27
C LEU A 90 23.19 -0.72 11.80
N LEU A 91 22.28 0.06 11.22
CA LEU A 91 22.42 0.63 9.88
C LEU A 91 22.91 2.07 10.01
N TYR A 92 24.08 2.34 9.44
CA TYR A 92 24.74 3.63 9.49
C TYR A 92 25.35 4.02 8.14
N PHE A 93 25.53 5.32 7.94
CA PHE A 93 26.23 5.90 6.80
C PHE A 93 27.50 6.58 7.31
N GLU A 94 28.64 6.38 6.65
CA GLU A 94 29.90 7.07 6.96
C GLU A 94 30.15 8.22 5.97
N ALA A 95 30.87 9.25 6.42
CA ALA A 95 31.32 10.33 5.56
C ALA A 95 32.12 9.81 4.35
N GLY A 96 31.69 10.21 3.15
CA GLY A 96 32.26 9.78 1.87
C GLY A 96 31.60 8.55 1.23
N SER A 97 30.67 7.87 1.91
CA SER A 97 29.90 6.76 1.34
C SER A 97 28.40 7.07 1.27
N GLN A 98 27.78 6.76 0.13
CA GLN A 98 26.32 6.79 -0.05
C GLN A 98 25.66 5.42 0.17
N THR A 99 26.45 4.37 0.44
CA THR A 99 25.92 3.03 0.67
C THR A 99 25.68 2.79 2.16
N PRO A 100 24.51 2.22 2.54
CA PRO A 100 24.24 1.89 3.93
C PRO A 100 25.16 0.74 4.37
N LEU A 101 25.92 0.97 5.43
CA LEU A 101 26.74 -0.04 6.08
C LEU A 101 25.98 -0.63 7.26
N THR A 102 26.12 -1.93 7.45
CA THR A 102 25.47 -2.66 8.55
C THR A 102 26.53 -3.21 9.48
N CYS A 103 26.42 -2.93 10.79
CA CYS A 103 27.34 -3.43 11.80
C CYS A 103 26.58 -4.18 12.91
N PRO A 104 27.02 -5.37 13.36
CA PRO A 104 26.42 -6.04 14.51
C PRO A 104 26.65 -5.24 15.80
N LEU A 105 25.66 -5.27 16.72
CA LEU A 105 25.74 -4.55 18.01
C LEU A 105 26.95 -4.97 18.87
N THR A 106 27.53 -6.14 18.66
CA THR A 106 28.76 -6.59 19.35
C THR A 106 30.01 -5.80 18.96
N ALA A 107 30.01 -5.13 17.80
CA ALA A 107 31.11 -4.32 17.31
C ALA A 107 30.93 -2.80 17.59
N LEU A 108 30.07 -2.46 18.55
CA LEU A 108 29.85 -1.09 19.07
C LEU A 108 31.14 -0.41 19.58
N GLY A 109 32.19 -1.18 19.92
CA GLY A 109 33.50 -0.67 20.33
C GLY A 109 34.25 0.14 19.25
N ARG A 110 33.78 0.09 17.99
CA ARG A 110 34.32 0.84 16.84
C ARG A 110 33.87 2.30 16.81
N PHE A 111 32.83 2.66 17.58
CA PHE A 111 32.33 4.03 17.71
C PHE A 111 32.78 4.66 19.05
N GLU A 112 32.88 5.98 19.10
CA GLU A 112 32.98 6.71 20.35
C GLU A 112 31.69 6.56 21.17
N THR A 113 31.84 6.53 22.50
CA THR A 113 30.73 6.24 23.42
C THR A 113 29.70 7.38 23.50
N ASP A 114 30.09 8.57 23.05
CA ASP A 114 29.24 9.77 23.02
C ASP A 114 28.58 9.90 21.63
N ALA A 115 27.25 9.85 21.60
CA ALA A 115 26.45 10.03 20.39
C ALA A 115 25.61 11.29 20.50
N MET A 116 25.46 12.02 19.39
CA MET A 116 24.67 13.24 19.35
C MET A 116 23.31 12.97 18.73
N LEU A 117 22.26 13.11 19.54
CA LEU A 117 20.88 13.10 19.09
C LEU A 117 20.61 14.39 18.33
N VAL A 118 20.05 14.28 17.13
CA VAL A 118 19.69 15.44 16.30
C VAL A 118 18.23 15.33 15.92
N ARG A 119 17.43 16.31 16.33
CA ARG A 119 16.00 16.36 16.02
C ARG A 119 15.61 17.74 15.51
N HIS A 120 14.94 17.80 14.37
CA HIS A 120 14.57 19.06 13.72
C HIS A 120 13.20 19.59 14.19
N GLU A 121 13.11 20.88 14.48
CA GLU A 121 11.91 21.54 15.03
C GLU A 121 10.78 21.68 13.99
N ALA A 122 11.08 21.86 12.70
CA ALA A 122 10.03 21.94 11.67
C ALA A 122 9.39 20.57 11.34
N ALA A 123 10.12 19.47 11.57
CA ALA A 123 9.55 18.13 11.47
C ALA A 123 8.50 17.88 12.57
N GLU A 124 8.64 18.56 13.71
CA GLU A 124 7.66 18.55 14.81
C GLU A 124 6.39 19.30 14.41
N LYS A 125 6.48 20.45 13.73
CA LYS A 125 5.31 21.18 13.21
C LYS A 125 4.59 20.45 12.07
N LEU A 126 5.31 19.84 11.13
CA LEU A 126 4.72 19.00 10.08
C LEU A 126 4.10 17.71 10.62
N ALA A 127 4.61 17.17 11.73
CA ALA A 127 4.00 16.05 12.44
C ALA A 127 2.84 16.47 13.36
N ALA A 128 2.86 17.71 13.87
CA ALA A 128 1.83 18.27 14.76
C ALA A 128 0.62 18.85 14.00
N ASP A 129 0.82 19.40 12.79
CA ASP A 129 -0.26 19.78 11.86
C ASP A 129 -0.88 18.55 11.16
N GLY A 130 -0.25 17.38 11.31
CA GLY A 130 -0.90 16.10 11.08
C GLY A 130 -1.82 15.81 12.24
N ASP A 131 -3.04 16.35 12.18
CA ASP A 131 -4.12 16.12 13.14
C ASP A 131 -4.10 14.65 13.64
N PRO A 132 -3.81 14.36 14.93
CA PRO A 132 -3.73 12.98 15.44
C PRO A 132 -5.08 12.25 15.37
N GLY A 133 -6.15 12.97 15.00
CA GLY A 133 -7.50 12.48 14.70
C GLY A 133 -7.78 12.18 13.23
N LEU A 134 -6.84 12.40 12.28
CA LEU A 134 -6.98 11.88 10.92
C LEU A 134 -6.84 10.35 10.98
N ALA A 135 -7.98 9.71 11.27
CA ALA A 135 -8.18 8.28 11.18
C ALA A 135 -7.45 7.79 9.93
N LYS A 136 -6.39 6.99 10.14
CA LYS A 136 -5.68 6.29 9.08
C LYS A 136 -6.72 5.84 8.07
N PHE A 137 -6.68 6.37 6.84
CA PHE A 137 -7.63 5.99 5.81
C PHE A 137 -7.61 4.46 5.75
N GLY A 138 -8.70 3.87 6.21
CA GLY A 138 -8.69 2.53 6.74
C GLY A 138 -10.11 2.02 6.78
N PHE A 139 -10.24 0.72 6.53
CA PHE A 139 -11.48 -0.03 6.40
C PHE A 139 -12.61 0.39 7.38
N ARG A 140 -12.25 0.84 8.58
CA ARG A 140 -13.16 1.36 9.62
C ARG A 140 -14.02 2.54 9.19
N TRP A 141 -13.48 3.49 8.43
CA TRP A 141 -14.27 4.67 8.00
C TRP A 141 -15.35 4.25 6.99
N PHE A 142 -14.98 3.42 6.01
CA PHE A 142 -15.94 2.86 5.04
C PHE A 142 -17.00 2.01 5.74
N TRP A 143 -16.57 1.14 6.67
CA TRP A 143 -17.48 0.32 7.47
C TRP A 143 -18.50 1.15 8.25
N ASN A 144 -18.08 2.27 8.85
CA ASN A 144 -18.99 3.18 9.55
C ASN A 144 -20.01 3.84 8.61
N GLU A 145 -19.62 4.24 7.40
CA GLU A 145 -20.55 4.81 6.42
C GLU A 145 -21.53 3.74 5.90
N PHE A 146 -21.06 2.51 5.72
CA PHE A 146 -21.88 1.35 5.37
C PHE A 146 -22.94 1.02 6.43
N LEU A 147 -22.54 1.07 7.70
CA LEU A 147 -23.41 0.84 8.85
C LEU A 147 -24.46 1.92 9.07
N LYS A 148 -24.41 3.08 8.40
CA LYS A 148 -25.49 4.08 8.47
C LYS A 148 -26.76 3.60 7.74
N HIS A 149 -26.63 2.75 6.73
CA HIS A 149 -27.75 2.28 5.89
C HIS A 149 -28.18 0.84 6.21
N LYS A 150 -28.18 0.44 7.50
CA LYS A 150 -28.47 -0.93 7.95
C LYS A 150 -29.79 -1.53 7.45
N ARG A 151 -30.83 -0.71 7.26
CA ARG A 151 -32.15 -1.21 6.79
C ARG A 151 -32.05 -1.76 5.36
N ILE A 152 -31.45 -1.00 4.45
CA ILE A 152 -31.24 -1.41 3.05
C ILE A 152 -30.38 -2.68 3.01
N TRP A 153 -29.30 -2.73 3.78
CA TRP A 153 -28.42 -3.91 3.82
C TRP A 153 -29.10 -5.15 4.40
N ARG A 154 -29.94 -5.00 5.42
CA ARG A 154 -30.72 -6.10 5.97
C ARG A 154 -31.72 -6.63 4.94
N ASP A 155 -32.40 -5.74 4.24
CA ASP A 155 -33.40 -6.13 3.23
C ASP A 155 -32.72 -6.80 2.02
N VAL A 156 -31.54 -6.30 1.60
CA VAL A 156 -30.68 -6.95 0.60
C VAL A 156 -30.16 -8.31 1.09
N LEU A 157 -29.73 -8.43 2.34
CA LEU A 157 -29.28 -9.69 2.93
C LEU A 157 -30.41 -10.72 2.97
N LEU A 158 -31.61 -10.33 3.40
CA LEU A 158 -32.79 -11.19 3.42
C LEU A 158 -33.21 -11.62 2.01
N ALA A 159 -33.20 -10.71 1.05
CA ALA A 159 -33.47 -11.01 -0.35
C ALA A 159 -32.43 -11.99 -0.92
N SER A 160 -31.14 -11.73 -0.71
CA SER A 160 -30.05 -12.62 -1.13
C SER A 160 -30.19 -14.00 -0.50
N LEU A 161 -30.47 -14.07 0.80
CA LEU A 161 -30.72 -15.33 1.50
C LEU A 161 -31.85 -16.13 0.87
N PHE A 162 -32.97 -15.48 0.53
CA PHE A 162 -34.09 -16.13 -0.16
C PHE A 162 -33.69 -16.64 -1.55
N ILE A 163 -33.01 -15.82 -2.36
CA ILE A 163 -32.52 -16.21 -3.71
C ILE A 163 -31.62 -17.43 -3.62
N GLN A 164 -30.75 -17.45 -2.61
CA GLN A 164 -29.75 -18.48 -2.44
C GLN A 164 -30.34 -19.78 -1.90
N LEU A 165 -31.26 -19.72 -0.92
CA LEU A 165 -32.06 -20.88 -0.52
C LEU A 165 -32.86 -21.45 -1.68
N ILE A 166 -33.46 -20.56 -2.49
CA ILE A 166 -34.11 -20.92 -3.76
C ILE A 166 -33.10 -21.64 -4.66
N GLY A 167 -31.86 -21.18 -4.78
CA GLY A 167 -30.80 -21.85 -5.53
C GLY A 167 -30.54 -23.33 -5.18
N LEU A 168 -30.78 -23.76 -3.94
CA LEU A 168 -30.73 -25.19 -3.55
C LEU A 168 -31.83 -26.04 -4.22
N THR A 169 -32.86 -25.40 -4.76
CA THR A 169 -33.95 -26.09 -5.44
C THR A 169 -33.49 -26.70 -6.76
N THR A 170 -32.48 -26.13 -7.43
CA THR A 170 -31.93 -26.71 -8.67
C THR A 170 -31.38 -28.14 -8.46
N PRO A 171 -30.48 -28.41 -7.50
CA PRO A 171 -30.03 -29.78 -7.23
C PRO A 171 -31.17 -30.69 -6.73
N LEU A 172 -32.15 -30.15 -5.99
CA LEU A 172 -33.34 -30.92 -5.59
C LEU A 172 -34.20 -31.32 -6.79
N PHE A 173 -34.42 -30.42 -7.76
CA PHE A 173 -35.11 -30.74 -9.00
C PHE A 173 -34.35 -31.81 -9.79
N THR A 174 -33.02 -31.66 -9.92
CA THR A 174 -32.18 -32.68 -10.57
C THR A 174 -32.30 -34.03 -9.87
N GLN A 175 -32.30 -34.05 -8.53
CA GLN A 175 -32.51 -35.27 -7.74
C GLN A 175 -33.86 -35.91 -8.07
N VAL A 176 -34.96 -35.14 -8.05
CA VAL A 176 -36.29 -35.67 -8.35
C VAL A 176 -36.39 -36.19 -9.78
N ILE A 177 -35.76 -35.51 -10.74
CA ILE A 177 -35.71 -35.96 -12.14
C ILE A 177 -35.01 -37.32 -12.22
N ILE A 178 -33.83 -37.45 -11.62
CA ILE A 178 -33.05 -38.70 -11.65
C ILE A 178 -33.79 -39.81 -10.89
N ASP A 179 -34.17 -39.57 -9.64
CA ASP A 179 -34.66 -40.62 -8.75
C ASP A 179 -36.09 -41.04 -9.05
N LYS A 180 -36.96 -40.10 -9.48
CA LYS A 180 -38.38 -40.38 -9.71
C LYS A 180 -38.72 -40.47 -11.19
N VAL A 181 -38.34 -39.47 -11.99
CA VAL A 181 -38.83 -39.36 -13.38
C VAL A 181 -38.14 -40.34 -14.31
N VAL A 182 -36.81 -40.45 -14.22
CA VAL A 182 -36.04 -41.39 -15.04
C VAL A 182 -36.36 -42.83 -14.65
N VAL A 183 -36.50 -43.12 -13.35
CA VAL A 183 -36.80 -44.48 -12.85
C VAL A 183 -38.23 -44.93 -13.20
N HIS A 184 -39.24 -44.08 -13.05
CA HIS A 184 -40.66 -44.47 -13.23
C HIS A 184 -41.23 -44.16 -14.63
N GLN A 185 -40.46 -43.52 -15.52
CA GLN A 185 -40.85 -43.13 -16.88
C GLN A 185 -42.20 -42.38 -17.00
N THR A 186 -42.59 -41.64 -15.96
CA THR A 186 -43.88 -40.92 -15.95
C THR A 186 -43.76 -39.56 -16.64
N GLN A 187 -44.20 -39.50 -17.90
CA GLN A 187 -44.18 -38.28 -18.74
C GLN A 187 -44.94 -37.10 -18.12
N SER A 188 -46.05 -37.36 -17.42
CA SER A 188 -46.82 -36.30 -16.75
C SER A 188 -46.03 -35.60 -15.64
N THR A 189 -45.23 -36.35 -14.87
CA THR A 189 -44.38 -35.81 -13.80
C THR A 189 -43.21 -35.02 -14.39
N LEU A 190 -42.66 -35.49 -15.51
CA LEU A 190 -41.59 -34.80 -16.24
C LEU A 190 -42.04 -33.40 -16.69
N ILE A 191 -43.21 -33.31 -17.34
CA ILE A 191 -43.74 -32.03 -17.85
C ILE A 191 -44.02 -31.07 -16.69
N ALA A 192 -44.62 -31.55 -15.59
CA ALA A 192 -44.88 -30.73 -14.41
C ALA A 192 -43.59 -30.18 -13.79
N ILE A 193 -42.55 -31.01 -13.66
CA ILE A 193 -41.23 -30.58 -13.16
C ILE A 193 -40.56 -29.62 -14.15
N ALA A 194 -40.65 -29.87 -15.46
CA ALA A 194 -40.07 -29.01 -16.48
C ALA A 194 -40.68 -27.60 -16.45
N VAL A 195 -42.01 -27.49 -16.35
CA VAL A 195 -42.71 -26.20 -16.21
C VAL A 195 -42.34 -25.52 -14.89
N GLY A 196 -42.29 -26.27 -13.79
CA GLY A 196 -41.85 -25.77 -12.49
C GLY A 196 -40.42 -25.23 -12.53
N LEU A 197 -39.49 -25.97 -13.15
CA LEU A 197 -38.09 -25.57 -13.32
C LEU A 197 -37.96 -24.33 -14.22
N ALA A 198 -38.73 -24.25 -15.31
CA ALA A 198 -38.72 -23.09 -16.20
C ALA A 198 -39.21 -21.82 -15.48
N MET A 199 -40.32 -21.91 -14.76
CA MET A 199 -40.85 -20.79 -13.95
C MET A 199 -39.85 -20.40 -12.85
N PHE A 200 -39.27 -21.39 -12.18
CA PHE A 200 -38.25 -21.20 -11.16
C PHE A 200 -36.99 -20.50 -11.72
N MET A 201 -36.50 -20.92 -12.88
CA MET A 201 -35.36 -20.28 -13.55
C MET A 201 -35.65 -18.82 -13.88
N LEU A 202 -36.86 -18.52 -14.37
CA LEU A 202 -37.27 -17.14 -14.69
C LEU A 202 -37.31 -16.27 -13.42
N PHE A 203 -37.88 -16.80 -12.34
CA PHE A 203 -37.93 -16.12 -11.05
C PHE A 203 -36.53 -15.88 -10.48
N ASN A 204 -35.67 -16.91 -10.48
CA ASN A 204 -34.29 -16.80 -10.00
C ASN A 204 -33.50 -15.76 -10.82
N ALA A 205 -33.68 -15.73 -12.15
CA ALA A 205 -33.05 -14.73 -13.01
C ALA A 205 -33.51 -13.30 -12.66
N ALA A 206 -34.82 -13.08 -12.51
CA ALA A 206 -35.38 -11.78 -12.13
C ALA A 206 -34.87 -11.31 -10.76
N MET A 207 -34.80 -12.22 -9.79
CA MET A 207 -34.38 -11.91 -8.42
C MET A 207 -32.86 -11.67 -8.34
N SER A 208 -32.07 -12.43 -9.11
CA SER A 208 -30.63 -12.19 -9.27
C SER A 208 -30.36 -10.83 -9.91
N TRP A 209 -31.14 -10.46 -10.93
CA TRP A 209 -31.05 -9.14 -11.56
C TRP A 209 -31.38 -8.02 -10.58
N LEU A 210 -32.47 -8.16 -9.80
CA LEU A 210 -32.84 -7.18 -8.78
C LEU A 210 -31.73 -7.01 -7.72
N ARG A 211 -31.14 -8.11 -7.24
CA ARG A 211 -30.01 -8.08 -6.32
C ARG A 211 -28.83 -7.31 -6.92
N GLN A 212 -28.45 -7.64 -8.15
CA GLN A 212 -27.33 -7.00 -8.83
C GLN A 212 -27.58 -5.50 -9.06
N TYR A 213 -28.81 -5.14 -9.42
CA TYR A 213 -29.24 -3.74 -9.53
C TYR A 213 -29.11 -3.00 -8.18
N LEU A 214 -29.58 -3.59 -7.08
CA LEU A 214 -29.49 -2.97 -5.75
C LEU A 214 -28.05 -2.77 -5.28
N VAL A 215 -27.17 -3.76 -5.53
CA VAL A 215 -25.75 -3.64 -5.22
C VAL A 215 -25.09 -2.54 -6.05
N LEU A 216 -25.35 -2.50 -7.36
CA LEU A 216 -24.82 -1.45 -8.25
C LEU A 216 -25.35 -0.06 -7.89
N HIS A 217 -26.65 0.07 -7.63
CA HIS A 217 -27.26 1.34 -7.26
C HIS A 217 -26.72 1.88 -5.93
N THR A 218 -26.54 1.00 -4.95
CA THR A 218 -25.95 1.37 -3.66
C THR A 218 -24.47 1.70 -3.80
N GLY A 219 -23.74 0.94 -4.63
CA GLY A 219 -22.34 1.21 -4.96
C GLY A 219 -22.15 2.58 -5.61
N ASN A 220 -22.92 2.88 -6.66
CA ASN A 220 -22.84 4.16 -7.38
C ASN A 220 -23.11 5.38 -6.48
N ARG A 221 -23.95 5.23 -5.46
CA ARG A 221 -24.25 6.33 -4.52
C ARG A 221 -23.10 6.57 -3.55
N VAL A 222 -22.47 5.51 -3.06
CA VAL A 222 -21.25 5.58 -2.25
C VAL A 222 -20.11 6.18 -3.10
N ASP A 223 -20.04 5.77 -4.36
CA ASP A 223 -19.07 6.24 -5.35
C ASP A 223 -19.13 7.75 -5.58
N ALA A 224 -20.32 8.29 -5.81
CA ALA A 224 -20.51 9.73 -6.03
C ALA A 224 -20.07 10.57 -4.82
N VAL A 225 -20.37 10.11 -3.59
CA VAL A 225 -20.00 10.83 -2.37
C VAL A 225 -18.48 10.82 -2.17
N LEU A 226 -17.85 9.65 -2.29
CA LEU A 226 -16.39 9.52 -2.09
C LEU A 226 -15.59 10.23 -3.19
N GLY A 227 -16.01 10.12 -4.44
CA GLY A 227 -15.36 10.82 -5.56
C GLY A 227 -15.35 12.33 -5.34
N SER A 228 -16.47 12.89 -4.87
CA SER A 228 -16.57 14.32 -4.57
C SER A 228 -15.68 14.76 -3.41
N GLU A 229 -15.52 13.93 -2.38
CA GLU A 229 -14.71 14.26 -1.19
C GLU A 229 -13.21 14.16 -1.48
N VAL A 230 -12.78 13.15 -2.24
CA VAL A 230 -11.39 13.01 -2.72
C VAL A 230 -11.02 14.19 -3.61
N PHE A 231 -11.89 14.55 -4.56
CA PHE A 231 -11.65 15.68 -5.44
C PHE A 231 -11.59 17.01 -4.66
N ARG A 232 -12.51 17.22 -3.73
CA ARG A 232 -12.51 18.40 -2.85
C ARG A 232 -11.25 18.48 -1.99
N HIS A 233 -10.76 17.35 -1.49
CA HIS A 233 -9.53 17.32 -0.70
C HIS A 233 -8.30 17.63 -1.56
N LEU A 234 -8.22 17.09 -2.78
CA LEU A 234 -7.16 17.44 -3.74
C LEU A 234 -7.12 18.94 -4.02
N LEU A 235 -8.28 19.58 -4.23
CA LEU A 235 -8.34 21.02 -4.49
C LEU A 235 -7.94 21.90 -3.31
N ARG A 236 -7.99 21.39 -2.07
CA ARG A 236 -7.60 22.12 -0.85
C ARG A 236 -6.11 21.99 -0.51
N LEU A 237 -5.37 21.22 -1.30
CA LEU A 237 -3.99 20.90 -1.01
C LEU A 237 -3.07 22.02 -1.49
N HIS A 238 -2.11 22.42 -0.65
CA HIS A 238 -1.19 23.52 -0.94
C HIS A 238 -0.36 23.24 -2.20
N LEU A 239 -0.09 24.28 -3.00
CA LEU A 239 0.64 24.21 -4.28
C LEU A 239 1.98 23.45 -4.22
N PRO A 240 2.80 23.58 -3.15
CA PRO A 240 4.04 22.79 -3.02
C PRO A 240 3.80 21.27 -3.06
N TYR A 241 2.62 20.78 -2.70
CA TYR A 241 2.33 19.35 -2.79
C TYR A 241 2.34 18.84 -4.25
N PHE A 242 1.88 19.67 -5.20
CA PHE A 242 1.76 19.35 -6.62
C PHE A 242 3.08 19.54 -7.37
N GLU A 243 3.86 20.56 -7.02
CA GLU A 243 5.17 20.82 -7.64
C GLU A 243 6.17 19.68 -7.39
N HIS A 244 6.03 18.97 -6.27
CA HIS A 244 6.97 17.92 -5.85
C HIS A 244 6.54 16.51 -6.28
N ARG A 245 5.44 16.35 -7.03
CA ARG A 245 4.91 15.04 -7.43
C ARG A 245 4.50 15.02 -8.90
N PRO A 246 4.99 14.03 -9.68
CA PRO A 246 4.54 13.86 -11.06
C PRO A 246 3.02 13.67 -11.13
N THR A 247 2.37 14.35 -12.07
CA THR A 247 0.93 14.23 -12.34
C THR A 247 0.47 12.78 -12.49
N GLY A 248 1.30 11.93 -13.11
CA GLY A 248 1.02 10.49 -13.24
C GLY A 248 0.92 9.73 -11.91
N THR A 249 1.68 10.13 -10.88
CA THR A 249 1.58 9.51 -9.54
C THR A 249 0.31 9.94 -8.81
N LEU A 250 -0.16 11.17 -9.03
CA LEU A 250 -1.42 11.67 -8.47
C LEU A 250 -2.61 10.94 -9.10
N ILE A 251 -2.64 10.84 -10.43
CA ILE A 251 -3.66 10.09 -11.18
C ILE A 251 -3.68 8.62 -10.75
N ALA A 252 -2.51 7.97 -10.66
CA ALA A 252 -2.42 6.59 -10.20
C ALA A 252 -2.96 6.38 -8.78
N ARG A 253 -2.79 7.36 -7.88
CA ARG A 253 -3.36 7.31 -6.52
C ARG A 253 -4.87 7.49 -6.52
N VAL A 254 -5.41 8.38 -7.34
CA VAL A 254 -6.86 8.55 -7.49
C VAL A 254 -7.48 7.24 -8.01
N HIS A 255 -6.89 6.63 -9.03
CA HIS A 255 -7.34 5.31 -9.51
C HIS A 255 -7.18 4.20 -8.46
N ALA A 256 -6.14 4.23 -7.63
CA ALA A 256 -6.02 3.26 -6.55
C ALA A 256 -7.15 3.40 -5.52
N VAL A 257 -7.57 4.63 -5.20
CA VAL A 257 -8.72 4.88 -4.32
C VAL A 257 -10.02 4.41 -4.98
N GLU A 258 -10.19 4.65 -6.28
CA GLU A 258 -11.31 4.15 -7.08
C GLU A 258 -11.42 2.61 -7.01
N ASN A 259 -10.30 1.91 -7.25
CA ASN A 259 -10.26 0.46 -7.23
C ASN A 259 -10.57 -0.10 -5.83
N ILE A 260 -10.07 0.55 -4.77
CA ILE A 260 -10.39 0.18 -3.39
C ILE A 260 -11.89 0.35 -3.14
N ARG A 261 -12.47 1.44 -3.66
CA ARG A 261 -13.89 1.74 -3.53
C ARG A 261 -14.77 0.72 -4.26
N GLU A 262 -14.46 0.40 -5.52
CA GLU A 262 -15.17 -0.63 -6.28
C GLU A 262 -15.11 -2.00 -5.59
N PHE A 263 -13.93 -2.37 -5.07
CA PHE A 263 -13.78 -3.62 -4.32
C PHE A 263 -14.62 -3.62 -3.05
N MET A 264 -14.65 -2.50 -2.32
CA MET A 264 -15.40 -2.35 -1.06
C MET A 264 -16.90 -2.27 -1.25
N ALA A 265 -17.39 -1.57 -2.28
CA ALA A 265 -18.81 -1.39 -2.53
C ALA A 265 -19.44 -2.58 -3.26
N GLY A 266 -18.67 -3.25 -4.12
CA GLY A 266 -19.13 -4.40 -4.90
C GLY A 266 -18.70 -5.73 -4.28
N ALA A 267 -17.46 -6.13 -4.55
CA ALA A 267 -16.99 -7.49 -4.31
C ALA A 267 -17.01 -7.91 -2.83
N ALA A 268 -16.52 -7.05 -1.93
CA ALA A 268 -16.46 -7.34 -0.50
C ALA A 268 -17.84 -7.51 0.13
N VAL A 269 -18.80 -6.70 -0.33
CA VAL A 269 -20.18 -6.71 0.14
C VAL A 269 -20.88 -7.98 -0.31
N SER A 270 -20.80 -8.31 -1.60
CA SER A 270 -21.30 -9.58 -2.11
C SER A 270 -20.70 -10.75 -1.34
N LEU A 271 -19.39 -10.73 -1.07
CA LEU A 271 -18.73 -11.78 -0.28
C LEU A 271 -19.30 -11.91 1.13
N ILE A 272 -19.56 -10.79 1.82
CA ILE A 272 -20.17 -10.79 3.16
C ILE A 272 -21.61 -11.30 3.11
N LEU A 273 -22.37 -10.92 2.08
CA LEU A 273 -23.75 -11.37 1.89
C LEU A 273 -23.81 -12.87 1.57
N ASP A 274 -22.85 -13.39 0.80
CA ASP A 274 -22.79 -14.78 0.36
C ASP A 274 -22.19 -15.72 1.43
N PHE A 275 -21.35 -15.19 2.33
CA PHE A 275 -20.71 -15.96 3.39
C PHE A 275 -21.66 -16.79 4.28
N PRO A 276 -22.75 -16.24 4.86
CA PRO A 276 -23.69 -17.04 5.64
C PRO A 276 -24.35 -18.14 4.81
N PHE A 277 -24.58 -17.89 3.52
CA PHE A 277 -25.15 -18.89 2.63
C PHE A 277 -24.17 -20.01 2.31
N LEU A 278 -22.89 -19.69 2.12
CA LEU A 278 -21.84 -20.70 1.95
C LEU A 278 -21.82 -21.67 3.14
N LEU A 279 -22.01 -21.18 4.37
CA LEU A 279 -22.14 -22.03 5.56
C LEU A 279 -23.38 -22.94 5.51
N ILE A 280 -24.52 -22.41 5.10
CA ILE A 280 -25.75 -23.20 4.92
C ILE A 280 -25.55 -24.29 3.86
N PHE A 281 -24.94 -23.95 2.71
CA PHE A 281 -24.65 -24.90 1.63
C PHE A 281 -23.76 -26.04 2.11
N VAL A 282 -22.67 -25.71 2.82
CA VAL A 282 -21.75 -26.70 3.39
C VAL A 282 -22.47 -27.57 4.43
N ALA A 283 -23.32 -26.98 5.27
CA ALA A 283 -24.12 -27.75 6.24
C ALA A 283 -25.08 -28.73 5.57
N VAL A 284 -25.79 -28.30 4.52
CA VAL A 284 -26.67 -29.16 3.71
C VAL A 284 -25.87 -30.28 3.03
N MET A 285 -24.71 -29.96 2.44
CA MET A 285 -23.84 -30.97 1.83
C MET A 285 -23.37 -32.01 2.86
N PHE A 286 -22.95 -31.57 4.05
CA PHE A 286 -22.56 -32.46 5.15
C PHE A 286 -23.71 -33.37 5.58
N ALA A 287 -24.94 -32.85 5.64
CA ALA A 287 -26.12 -33.64 5.95
C ALA A 287 -26.43 -34.69 4.87
N TYR A 288 -26.15 -34.41 3.59
CA TYR A 288 -26.29 -35.38 2.49
C TYR A 288 -25.20 -36.47 2.50
N SER A 289 -23.93 -36.07 2.57
CA SER A 289 -22.80 -37.00 2.70
C SER A 289 -21.57 -36.27 3.22
N TRP A 290 -21.15 -36.61 4.44
CA TRP A 290 -19.96 -36.02 5.04
C TRP A 290 -18.68 -36.41 4.26
N GLN A 291 -18.57 -37.64 3.72
CA GLN A 291 -17.37 -38.07 2.98
C GLN A 291 -17.17 -37.28 1.69
N LEU A 292 -18.23 -37.14 0.86
CA LEU A 292 -18.15 -36.37 -0.38
C LEU A 292 -17.87 -34.89 -0.12
N THR A 293 -18.44 -34.35 0.97
CA THR A 293 -18.23 -32.95 1.36
C THR A 293 -16.77 -32.69 1.77
N LEU A 294 -16.15 -33.62 2.52
CA LEU A 294 -14.72 -33.54 2.86
C LEU A 294 -13.81 -33.58 1.64
N ILE A 295 -14.13 -34.43 0.65
CA ILE A 295 -13.37 -34.48 -0.62
C ILE A 295 -13.50 -33.14 -1.36
N ALA A 296 -14.71 -32.59 -1.47
CA ALA A 296 -14.95 -31.31 -2.12
C ALA A 296 -14.23 -30.15 -1.40
N LEU A 297 -14.30 -30.09 -0.07
CA LEU A 297 -13.57 -29.09 0.73
C LEU A 297 -12.05 -29.26 0.63
N GLY A 298 -11.54 -30.49 0.56
CA GLY A 298 -10.13 -30.78 0.33
C GLY A 298 -9.64 -30.26 -1.02
N MET A 299 -10.41 -30.49 -2.09
CA MET A 299 -10.14 -29.95 -3.42
C MET A 299 -10.14 -28.42 -3.44
N LEU A 300 -11.13 -27.80 -2.78
CA LEU A 300 -11.21 -26.34 -2.67
C LEU A 300 -10.01 -25.79 -1.88
N GLY A 301 -9.63 -26.45 -0.79
CA GLY A 301 -8.44 -26.11 -0.01
C GLY A 301 -7.14 -26.23 -0.81
N LEU A 302 -7.01 -27.26 -1.65
CA LEU A 302 -5.85 -27.43 -2.54
C LEU A 302 -5.75 -26.30 -3.57
N VAL A 303 -6.87 -25.92 -4.21
CA VAL A 303 -6.92 -24.79 -5.14
C VAL A 303 -6.57 -23.48 -4.44
N ALA A 304 -7.10 -23.27 -3.23
CA ALA A 304 -6.78 -22.09 -2.42
C ALA A 304 -5.30 -22.04 -2.04
N ALA A 305 -4.72 -23.16 -1.62
CA ALA A 305 -3.29 -23.27 -1.28
C ALA A 305 -2.39 -22.97 -2.49
N LEU A 306 -2.72 -23.55 -3.66
CA LEU A 306 -2.02 -23.27 -4.90
C LEU A 306 -2.12 -21.79 -5.28
N SER A 307 -3.31 -21.19 -5.14
CA SER A 307 -3.53 -19.77 -5.40
C SER A 307 -2.68 -18.89 -4.49
N ILE A 308 -2.65 -19.18 -3.18
CA ILE A 308 -1.83 -18.42 -2.22
C ILE A 308 -0.33 -18.54 -2.55
N ALA A 309 0.13 -19.69 -3.03
CA ALA A 309 1.52 -19.88 -3.43
C ALA A 309 1.88 -19.12 -4.74
N VAL A 310 0.97 -19.11 -5.72
CA VAL A 310 1.23 -18.54 -7.07
C VAL A 310 1.03 -17.02 -7.11
N VAL A 311 0.03 -16.49 -6.41
CA VAL A 311 -0.31 -15.05 -6.40
C VAL A 311 0.89 -14.12 -6.13
N PRO A 312 1.78 -14.33 -5.13
CA PRO A 312 2.90 -13.40 -4.89
C PRO A 312 3.88 -13.37 -6.06
N VAL A 313 4.15 -14.52 -6.68
CA VAL A 313 5.03 -14.62 -7.85
C VAL A 313 4.44 -13.86 -9.03
N LEU A 314 3.15 -14.09 -9.31
CA LEU A 314 2.45 -13.43 -10.40
C LEU A 314 2.40 -11.91 -10.17
N ARG A 315 2.11 -11.47 -8.95
CA ARG A 315 2.09 -10.05 -8.58
C ARG A 315 3.46 -9.39 -8.79
N ALA A 316 4.55 -10.06 -8.44
CA ALA A 316 5.90 -9.55 -8.67
C ALA A 316 6.21 -9.40 -10.17
N ARG A 317 5.80 -10.38 -11.00
CA ARG A 317 5.96 -10.33 -12.47
C ARG A 317 5.16 -9.21 -13.09
N ILE A 318 3.88 -9.09 -12.71
CA ILE A 318 2.99 -8.01 -13.16
C ILE A 318 3.58 -6.65 -12.78
N ASN A 319 4.06 -6.47 -11.55
CA ASN A 319 4.65 -5.20 -11.13
C ASN A 319 5.93 -4.86 -11.92
N LYS A 320 6.77 -5.86 -12.22
CA LYS A 320 7.94 -5.68 -13.10
C LYS A 320 7.51 -5.26 -14.51
N GLN A 321 6.48 -5.89 -15.07
CA GLN A 321 5.94 -5.55 -16.38
C GLN A 321 5.35 -4.13 -16.40
N PHE A 322 4.63 -3.72 -15.35
CA PHE A 322 4.13 -2.35 -15.20
C PHE A 322 5.27 -1.32 -15.16
N LEU A 323 6.36 -1.60 -14.44
CA LEU A 323 7.52 -0.71 -14.39
C LEU A 323 8.22 -0.57 -15.75
N LEU A 324 8.33 -1.67 -16.51
CA LEU A 324 8.87 -1.64 -17.86
C LEU A 324 7.93 -0.88 -18.82
N GLY A 325 6.62 -1.11 -18.75
CA GLY A 325 5.63 -0.39 -19.53
C GLY A 325 5.63 1.12 -19.24
N ALA A 326 5.74 1.51 -17.97
CA ALA A 326 5.86 2.91 -17.58
C ALA A 326 7.14 3.55 -18.13
N ARG A 327 8.25 2.82 -18.17
CA ARG A 327 9.51 3.27 -18.80
C ARG A 327 9.36 3.47 -20.31
N ASN A 328 8.74 2.54 -21.02
CA ASN A 328 8.49 2.67 -22.45
C ASN A 328 7.56 3.86 -22.74
N GLN A 329 6.50 4.04 -21.94
CA GLN A 329 5.62 5.19 -22.08
C GLN A 329 6.34 6.52 -21.84
N ALA A 330 7.20 6.58 -20.81
CA ALA A 330 8.02 7.77 -20.54
C ALA A 330 9.00 8.04 -21.68
N PHE A 331 9.69 7.01 -22.17
CA PHE A 331 10.59 7.08 -23.33
C PHE A 331 9.85 7.67 -24.54
N LEU A 332 8.72 7.09 -24.95
CA LEU A 332 7.95 7.58 -26.08
C LEU A 332 7.48 9.02 -25.86
N THR A 333 6.99 9.36 -24.66
CA THR A 333 6.49 10.70 -24.38
C THR A 333 7.62 11.75 -24.45
N GLU A 334 8.79 11.45 -23.89
CA GLU A 334 9.95 12.34 -23.86
C GLU A 334 10.52 12.56 -25.26
N TYR A 335 10.74 11.48 -26.03
CA TYR A 335 11.34 11.59 -27.36
C TYR A 335 10.37 12.14 -28.42
N VAL A 336 9.06 11.86 -28.30
CA VAL A 336 8.05 12.48 -29.18
C VAL A 336 7.86 13.96 -28.85
N ALA A 337 7.87 14.35 -27.57
CA ALA A 337 7.84 15.76 -27.19
C ALA A 337 9.12 16.51 -27.61
N GLY A 338 10.28 15.84 -27.53
CA GLY A 338 11.59 16.36 -27.95
C GLY A 338 11.96 16.05 -29.40
N MET A 339 10.98 15.76 -30.27
CA MET A 339 11.26 15.25 -31.63
C MET A 339 12.09 16.21 -32.47
N GLU A 340 11.95 17.52 -32.24
CA GLU A 340 12.77 18.55 -32.90
C GLU A 340 14.27 18.34 -32.61
N THR A 341 14.63 18.12 -31.34
CA THR A 341 16.02 17.86 -30.93
C THR A 341 16.53 16.53 -31.48
N VAL A 342 15.67 15.51 -31.52
CA VAL A 342 15.99 14.20 -32.11
C VAL A 342 16.33 14.34 -33.58
N LYS A 343 15.51 15.08 -34.35
CA LYS A 343 15.72 15.36 -35.78
C LYS A 343 16.95 16.23 -36.02
N SER A 344 17.18 17.27 -35.20
CA SER A 344 18.33 18.16 -35.37
C SER A 344 19.67 17.46 -35.13
N LEU A 345 19.70 16.48 -34.22
CA LEU A 345 20.90 15.71 -33.87
C LEU A 345 21.06 14.41 -34.67
N GLN A 346 20.11 14.09 -35.57
CA GLN A 346 20.08 12.84 -36.36
C GLN A 346 20.20 11.58 -35.48
N MET A 347 19.51 11.59 -34.33
CA MET A 347 19.60 10.54 -33.32
C MET A 347 18.60 9.40 -33.55
N GLU A 348 17.82 9.41 -34.63
CA GLU A 348 16.78 8.41 -34.90
C GLU A 348 17.30 6.96 -34.91
N PRO A 349 18.41 6.63 -35.60
CA PRO A 349 18.89 5.24 -35.64
C PRO A 349 19.27 4.73 -34.24
N ARG A 350 19.84 5.59 -33.39
CA ARG A 350 20.22 5.24 -32.02
C ARG A 350 19.03 5.08 -31.08
N LEU A 351 17.94 5.80 -31.35
CA LEU A 351 16.72 5.69 -30.55
C LEU A 351 15.87 4.49 -30.99
N GLU A 352 15.92 4.13 -32.27
CA GLU A 352 15.32 2.91 -32.81
C GLU A 352 15.99 1.65 -32.24
N ASP A 353 17.32 1.63 -32.13
CA ASP A 353 18.05 0.52 -31.48
C ASP A 353 17.81 0.41 -29.96
N ARG A 354 17.42 1.53 -29.32
CA ARG A 354 17.22 1.61 -27.86
C ARG A 354 15.79 1.27 -27.44
N TYR A 355 14.84 1.37 -28.37
CA TYR A 355 13.44 1.01 -28.19
C TYR A 355 13.26 -0.51 -28.29
#